data_AF-A0ABC9AV19-F1
#
_entry.id   AF-A0ABC9AV19-F1
#
_cell.length_a   1.000
_cell.length_b   1.000
_cell.length_c   1.000
_cell.angle_alpha   90.00
_cell.angle_beta   90.00
_cell.angle_gamma   90.00
#
_symmetry.space_group_name_H-M   'P 1'
#
loop_
_entity.id
_entity.type
_entity.pdbx_description
1 polymer ?
#
loop_
_entity_poly.entity_id
_entity_poly.type
_entity_poly.pdbx_seq_one_letter_code
_entity_poly.pdbx_strand_id
1 'polypeptide(L)'
;MRDCDISSSRISSQSLKYLTISGTMFPGISRRRTRISAPSLVWLQLTDNTTPPLLESMPSLVKAFVRLNDAVAYCGKEEFGGSCSDDSCDNCADDGRLTEDCILLKGLSKAESLELVSKPGEFIFKRDLNWCPLFSNLKTLLLNEWCVEIDFDALICFLEHTPVLEKLTLQLCQAPENWVEPRGFYIPSKKPFASNKLKVVEIKCREFDERVHQISRLLSIYNACIEQINIQWFARSSQCYSFQTHPDDQQ
;
A
#
# COMPACT_ATOMS: atom_id res chain seq x y z
N MET A 1 18.18 -5.75 -8.06
CA MET A 1 17.98 -5.35 -9.47
C MET A 1 17.65 -3.87 -9.47
N ARG A 2 18.38 -3.05 -10.23
CA ARG A 2 18.17 -1.60 -10.28
C ARG A 2 18.27 -1.14 -11.72
N ASP A 3 17.34 -0.31 -12.16
CA ASP A 3 17.35 0.33 -13.49
C ASP A 3 17.53 -0.68 -14.63
N CYS A 4 16.85 -1.83 -14.50
CA CYS A 4 16.92 -2.94 -15.45
C CYS A 4 15.64 -3.03 -16.29
N ASP A 5 15.75 -3.65 -17.46
CA ASP A 5 14.61 -4.21 -18.19
C ASP A 5 14.54 -5.72 -17.92
N ILE A 6 13.42 -6.19 -17.38
CA ILE A 6 13.17 -7.62 -17.16
C ILE A 6 12.09 -8.10 -18.11
N SER A 7 12.51 -8.47 -19.31
CA SER A 7 11.71 -9.19 -20.29
C SER A 7 11.57 -10.69 -19.94
N SER A 8 10.99 -10.99 -18.78
CA SER A 8 10.63 -12.35 -18.35
C SER A 8 9.20 -12.42 -17.84
N SER A 9 8.49 -13.50 -18.14
CA SER A 9 7.15 -13.75 -17.59
C SER A 9 7.17 -14.17 -16.12
N ARG A 10 8.33 -14.63 -15.61
CA ARG A 10 8.47 -15.15 -14.24
C ARG A 10 9.88 -14.96 -13.68
N ILE A 11 9.95 -14.55 -12.41
CA ILE A 11 11.14 -14.60 -11.56
C ILE A 11 10.82 -15.56 -10.42
N SER A 12 11.59 -16.64 -10.28
CA SER A 12 11.34 -17.63 -9.22
C SER A 12 12.63 -18.02 -8.51
N SER A 13 12.59 -18.09 -7.18
CA SER A 13 13.69 -18.61 -6.38
C SER A 13 13.22 -19.24 -5.09
N GLN A 14 13.69 -20.45 -4.80
CA GLN A 14 13.34 -21.20 -3.58
C GLN A 14 14.22 -20.85 -2.38
N SER A 15 15.40 -20.27 -2.60
CA SER A 15 16.38 -19.97 -1.56
C SER A 15 16.55 -18.47 -1.27
N LEU A 16 16.06 -17.60 -2.16
CA LEU A 16 16.23 -16.16 -2.02
C LEU A 16 15.56 -15.65 -0.73
N LYS A 17 16.32 -14.93 0.09
CA LYS A 17 15.87 -14.34 1.35
C LYS A 17 15.59 -12.84 1.27
N TYR A 18 16.32 -12.13 0.42
CA TYR A 18 16.25 -10.67 0.30
C TYR A 18 16.14 -10.30 -1.18
N LEU A 19 15.18 -9.43 -1.53
CA LEU A 19 14.98 -8.99 -2.89
C LEU A 19 14.74 -7.48 -2.93
N THR A 20 15.61 -6.76 -3.63
CA THR A 20 15.40 -5.35 -4.00
C THR A 20 15.22 -5.25 -5.50
N ILE A 21 14.13 -4.61 -5.93
CA ILE A 21 13.89 -4.20 -7.31
C ILE A 21 13.54 -2.72 -7.31
N SER A 22 14.34 -1.91 -7.98
CA SER A 22 14.14 -0.46 -8.07
C SER A 22 14.24 0.02 -9.52
N GLY A 23 13.43 1.00 -9.92
CA GLY A 23 13.57 1.64 -11.24
C GLY A 23 13.45 0.68 -12.42
N THR A 24 12.86 -0.49 -12.21
CA THR A 24 12.91 -1.60 -13.17
C THR A 24 11.66 -1.58 -14.05
N MET A 25 11.88 -1.73 -15.34
CA MET A 25 10.81 -1.90 -16.32
C MET A 25 10.50 -3.38 -16.50
N PHE A 26 9.21 -3.72 -16.39
CA PHE A 26 8.69 -5.04 -16.70
C PHE A 26 7.88 -4.94 -18.00
N PRO A 27 8.51 -5.02 -19.19
CA PRO A 27 7.76 -5.03 -20.43
C PRO A 27 6.91 -6.30 -20.45
N GLY A 28 5.60 -6.14 -20.28
CA GLY A 28 4.69 -7.27 -20.24
C GLY A 28 4.83 -8.14 -21.50
N ILE A 29 5.10 -9.43 -21.33
CA ILE A 29 5.18 -10.37 -22.46
C ILE A 29 3.76 -10.83 -22.76
N SER A 30 3.30 -10.67 -24.00
CA SER A 30 1.95 -11.09 -24.43
C SER A 30 0.83 -10.51 -23.55
N ARG A 31 0.96 -9.23 -23.14
CA ARG A 31 0.06 -8.54 -22.20
C ARG A 31 0.00 -9.15 -20.78
N ARG A 32 0.95 -10.02 -20.42
CA ARG A 32 1.02 -10.63 -19.10
C ARG A 32 2.01 -9.93 -18.19
N ARG A 33 1.64 -9.76 -16.92
CA ARG A 33 2.56 -9.22 -15.90
C ARG A 33 3.61 -10.25 -15.52
N THR A 34 4.84 -9.80 -15.31
CA THR A 34 5.89 -10.62 -14.72
C THR A 34 5.47 -11.10 -13.34
N ARG A 35 5.56 -12.40 -13.09
CA ARG A 35 5.23 -13.00 -11.79
C ARG A 35 6.48 -13.19 -10.95
N ILE A 36 6.43 -12.84 -9.68
CA ILE A 36 7.52 -13.10 -8.73
C ILE A 36 7.07 -14.17 -7.75
N SER A 37 7.85 -15.24 -7.66
CA SER A 37 7.62 -16.40 -6.79
C SER A 37 8.87 -16.68 -5.96
N ALA A 38 8.87 -16.22 -4.71
CA ALA A 38 9.98 -16.40 -3.79
C ALA A 38 9.47 -16.79 -2.39
N PRO A 39 9.09 -18.06 -2.17
CA PRO A 39 8.39 -18.46 -0.94
C PRO A 39 9.25 -18.36 0.33
N SER A 40 10.57 -18.40 0.16
CA SER A 40 11.57 -18.26 1.23
C SER A 40 11.92 -16.81 1.56
N LEU A 41 11.37 -15.84 0.83
CA LEU A 41 11.73 -14.42 0.95
C LEU A 41 11.31 -13.89 2.32
N VAL A 42 12.22 -13.19 2.99
CA VAL A 42 12.05 -12.58 4.31
C VAL A 42 11.86 -11.07 4.19
N TRP A 43 12.53 -10.45 3.22
CA TRP A 43 12.47 -9.02 2.99
C TRP A 43 12.34 -8.69 1.50
N LEU A 44 11.44 -7.76 1.19
CA LEU A 44 11.15 -7.30 -0.16
C LEU A 44 11.18 -5.77 -0.24
N GLN A 45 11.86 -5.24 -1.25
CA GLN A 45 11.74 -3.85 -1.65
C GLN A 45 11.38 -3.77 -3.15
N LEU A 46 10.29 -3.09 -3.47
CA LEU A 46 9.84 -2.78 -4.82
C LEU A 46 9.60 -1.27 -4.95
N THR A 47 10.47 -0.56 -5.66
CA THR A 47 10.37 0.91 -5.75
C THR A 47 10.44 1.40 -7.19
N ASP A 48 9.57 2.35 -7.54
CA ASP A 48 9.69 3.15 -8.77
C ASP A 48 9.70 2.27 -10.05
N ASN A 49 8.90 1.19 -10.06
CA ASN A 49 8.79 0.26 -11.18
C ASN A 49 7.59 0.62 -12.05
N THR A 50 7.78 0.70 -13.37
CA THR A 50 6.76 1.21 -14.32
C THR A 50 5.54 0.30 -14.45
N THR A 51 5.74 -1.02 -14.44
CA THR A 51 4.64 -1.99 -14.41
C THR A 51 4.88 -2.94 -13.24
N PRO A 52 4.21 -2.74 -12.10
CA PRO A 52 4.45 -3.59 -10.95
C PRO A 52 4.19 -5.08 -11.26
N PRO A 53 5.08 -5.98 -10.84
CA PRO A 53 4.94 -7.41 -11.06
C PRO A 53 3.80 -7.97 -10.22
N LEU A 54 3.26 -9.13 -10.62
CA LEU A 54 2.35 -9.90 -9.78
C LEU A 54 3.17 -10.68 -8.75
N LEU A 55 2.86 -10.49 -7.47
CA LEU A 55 3.49 -11.20 -6.36
C LEU A 55 2.67 -12.44 -6.00
N GLU A 56 3.29 -13.61 -6.17
CA GLU A 56 2.72 -14.84 -5.62
C GLU A 56 2.89 -14.87 -4.10
N SER A 57 2.17 -15.76 -3.42
CA SER A 57 2.21 -15.87 -1.95
C SER A 57 3.65 -16.09 -1.45
N MET A 58 4.10 -15.22 -0.55
CA MET A 58 5.43 -15.31 0.10
C MET A 58 5.25 -15.64 1.58
N PRO A 59 5.10 -16.92 1.96
CA PRO A 59 4.77 -17.31 3.34
C PRO A 59 5.84 -16.95 4.37
N SER A 60 7.11 -16.82 3.97
CA SER A 60 8.22 -16.47 4.88
C SER A 60 8.44 -14.96 5.03
N LEU A 61 7.63 -14.13 4.37
CA LEU A 61 7.86 -12.69 4.30
C LEU A 61 7.64 -12.06 5.67
N VAL A 62 8.60 -11.27 6.13
CA VAL A 62 8.55 -10.56 7.41
C VAL A 62 8.34 -9.08 7.18
N LYS A 63 9.09 -8.48 6.25
CA LYS A 63 9.00 -7.05 5.95
C LYS A 63 8.89 -6.81 4.45
N ALA A 64 8.08 -5.84 4.04
CA ALA A 64 8.13 -5.33 2.68
C ALA A 64 7.97 -3.82 2.62
N PHE A 65 8.69 -3.23 1.67
CA PHE A 65 8.56 -1.84 1.28
C PHE A 65 8.18 -1.76 -0.20
N VAL A 66 7.06 -1.12 -0.49
CA VAL A 66 6.60 -0.90 -1.86
C VAL A 66 6.35 0.58 -2.08
N ARG A 67 7.01 1.15 -3.10
CA ARG A 67 6.78 2.52 -3.57
C ARG A 67 6.34 2.54 -5.03
N LEU A 68 5.18 3.13 -5.29
CA LEU A 68 4.62 3.32 -6.63
C LEU A 68 4.60 4.83 -6.97
N ASN A 69 5.55 5.28 -7.79
CA ASN A 69 5.65 6.69 -8.21
C ASN A 69 5.46 6.91 -9.71
N ASP A 70 5.85 5.93 -10.50
CA ASP A 70 5.86 5.95 -11.97
C ASP A 70 5.12 4.74 -12.53
N ALA A 71 4.15 4.21 -11.79
CA ALA A 71 3.43 3.03 -12.23
C ALA A 71 2.48 3.42 -13.36
N VAL A 72 2.91 3.17 -14.61
CA VAL A 72 2.04 3.27 -15.77
C VAL A 72 1.05 2.12 -15.73
N ALA A 73 -0.08 2.41 -15.11
CA ALA A 73 -1.24 1.57 -15.17
C ALA A 73 -2.23 2.25 -16.13
N TYR A 74 -2.18 1.86 -17.41
CA TYR A 74 -3.14 2.12 -18.51
C TYR A 74 -4.68 2.09 -18.25
N CYS A 75 -5.24 2.11 -17.01
CA CYS A 75 -6.70 2.22 -16.83
C CYS A 75 -7.07 3.69 -16.53
N GLY A 76 -7.26 4.48 -17.60
CA GLY A 76 -7.62 5.90 -17.53
C GLY A 76 -9.09 6.20 -17.19
N LYS A 77 -9.82 5.28 -16.54
CA LYS A 77 -11.25 5.47 -16.18
C LYS A 77 -11.46 5.90 -14.72
N GLU A 78 -10.42 5.87 -13.88
CA GLU A 78 -10.56 6.04 -12.42
C GLU A 78 -10.28 7.45 -11.90
N GLU A 79 -9.83 8.41 -12.73
CA GLU A 79 -9.73 9.83 -12.35
C GLU A 79 -11.10 10.43 -11.90
N PHE A 80 -12.20 9.69 -12.08
CA PHE A 80 -13.56 10.07 -11.69
C PHE A 80 -14.32 9.02 -10.87
N GLY A 81 -13.63 8.07 -10.21
CA GLY A 81 -14.28 7.06 -9.37
C GLY A 81 -15.05 5.97 -10.14
N GLY A 82 -14.66 5.70 -11.39
CA GLY A 82 -15.19 4.57 -12.16
C GLY A 82 -14.64 3.24 -11.65
N SER A 83 -15.46 2.19 -11.65
CA SER A 83 -15.00 0.83 -11.35
C SER A 83 -14.49 0.14 -12.61
N CYS A 84 -13.48 -0.71 -12.43
CA CYS A 84 -12.97 -1.64 -13.45
C CYS A 84 -13.95 -2.80 -13.74
N SER A 85 -15.21 -2.50 -14.07
CA SER A 85 -16.25 -3.50 -14.35
C SER A 85 -16.43 -3.80 -15.85
N ASP A 86 -15.62 -3.18 -16.70
CA ASP A 86 -15.82 -3.21 -18.15
C ASP A 86 -14.71 -4.02 -18.81
N ASP A 87 -15.09 -5.04 -19.59
CA ASP A 87 -14.22 -6.01 -20.29
C ASP A 87 -13.21 -5.36 -21.27
N SER A 88 -13.26 -4.04 -21.41
CA SER A 88 -12.43 -3.22 -22.28
C SER A 88 -11.17 -2.64 -21.61
N CYS A 89 -10.99 -2.77 -20.29
CA CYS A 89 -9.74 -2.31 -19.66
C CYS A 89 -8.62 -3.35 -19.87
N ASP A 90 -7.73 -3.08 -20.84
CA ASP A 90 -6.54 -3.89 -21.17
C ASP A 90 -5.63 -4.21 -19.96
N ASN A 91 -5.81 -3.52 -18.83
CA ASN A 91 -5.07 -3.71 -17.59
C ASN A 91 -5.72 -4.58 -16.51
N CYS A 92 -7.00 -4.87 -16.66
CA CYS A 92 -7.69 -5.81 -15.78
C CYS A 92 -7.49 -7.26 -16.25
N ALA A 93 -6.99 -7.43 -17.47
CA ALA A 93 -6.94 -8.68 -18.17
C ALA A 93 -5.48 -9.18 -18.30
N ASP A 94 -5.09 -10.16 -17.48
CA ASP A 94 -4.03 -11.09 -17.86
C ASP A 94 -4.70 -12.06 -18.84
N ASP A 95 -4.67 -11.75 -20.15
CA ASP A 95 -5.18 -12.59 -21.27
C ASP A 95 -6.68 -12.58 -21.66
N GLY A 96 -7.47 -11.64 -21.15
CA GLY A 96 -8.94 -11.64 -21.37
C GLY A 96 -9.68 -12.43 -20.29
N ARG A 97 -8.94 -12.97 -19.32
CA ARG A 97 -9.45 -13.26 -17.99
C ARG A 97 -9.13 -12.05 -17.11
N LEU A 98 -10.17 -11.44 -16.55
CA LEU A 98 -10.06 -10.61 -15.36
C LEU A 98 -9.10 -11.35 -14.42
N THR A 99 -7.98 -10.76 -14.03
CA THR A 99 -7.23 -11.32 -12.92
C THR A 99 -8.16 -11.22 -11.71
N GLU A 100 -8.80 -12.33 -11.34
CA GLU A 100 -9.65 -12.47 -10.15
C GLU A 100 -8.83 -12.36 -8.84
N ASP A 101 -7.71 -11.66 -8.86
CA ASP A 101 -6.67 -11.76 -7.85
C ASP A 101 -5.88 -10.45 -7.69
N CYS A 102 -5.37 -10.22 -6.47
CA CYS A 102 -4.52 -9.06 -6.18
C CYS A 102 -3.19 -9.15 -6.95
N ILE A 103 -2.65 -8.00 -7.36
CA ILE A 103 -1.33 -7.95 -8.01
C ILE A 103 -0.21 -8.01 -6.98
N LEU A 104 -0.26 -7.16 -5.96
CA LEU A 104 0.80 -7.02 -4.94
C LEU A 104 0.33 -7.58 -3.60
N LEU A 105 -0.82 -7.12 -3.10
CA LEU A 105 -1.17 -7.26 -1.68
C LEU A 105 -1.31 -8.72 -1.22
N LYS A 106 -1.75 -9.63 -2.10
CA LYS A 106 -1.82 -11.06 -1.78
C LYS A 106 -0.45 -11.67 -1.49
N GLY A 107 0.56 -11.34 -2.28
CA GLY A 107 1.94 -11.77 -2.04
C GLY A 107 2.52 -11.24 -0.73
N LEU A 108 2.04 -10.08 -0.29
CA LEU A 108 2.46 -9.39 0.93
C LEU A 108 1.69 -9.80 2.19
N SER A 109 0.58 -10.54 2.06
CA SER A 109 -0.38 -10.82 3.13
C SER A 109 0.19 -11.51 4.38
N LYS A 110 1.37 -12.14 4.28
CA LYS A 110 2.04 -12.82 5.40
C LYS A 110 3.08 -11.99 6.13
N ALA A 111 3.37 -10.77 5.65
CA ALA A 111 4.31 -9.85 6.29
C ALA A 111 3.86 -9.41 7.69
N GLU A 112 4.84 -9.17 8.55
CA GLU A 112 4.66 -8.56 9.88
C GLU A 112 4.77 -7.04 9.83
N SER A 113 5.51 -6.50 8.85
CA SER A 113 5.70 -5.07 8.64
C SER A 113 5.54 -4.70 7.18
N LEU A 114 4.65 -3.75 6.88
CA LEU A 114 4.46 -3.21 5.54
C LEU A 114 4.61 -1.70 5.51
N GLU A 115 5.32 -1.22 4.50
CA GLU A 115 5.38 0.19 4.13
C GLU A 115 4.90 0.31 2.69
N LEU A 116 3.74 0.94 2.50
CA LEU A 116 3.07 1.05 1.20
C LEU A 116 2.92 2.52 0.84
N VAL A 117 3.84 2.98 0.00
CA VAL A 117 3.91 4.37 -0.44
C VAL A 117 3.47 4.47 -1.89
N SER A 118 2.63 5.44 -2.20
CA SER A 118 2.14 5.65 -3.55
C SER A 118 1.98 7.13 -3.83
N LYS A 119 2.29 7.55 -5.06
CA LYS A 119 1.90 8.87 -5.54
C LYS A 119 0.37 8.96 -5.56
N PRO A 120 -0.22 10.11 -5.16
CA PRO A 120 -1.64 10.40 -5.39
C PRO A 120 -2.05 10.11 -6.85
N GLY A 121 -3.20 9.47 -7.05
CA GLY A 121 -3.69 9.02 -8.37
C GLY A 121 -3.25 7.62 -8.82
N GLU A 122 -2.29 6.99 -8.15
CA GLU A 122 -1.93 5.58 -8.40
C GLU A 122 -2.99 4.62 -7.82
N PHE A 123 -3.48 3.67 -8.61
CA PHE A 123 -4.66 2.87 -8.23
C PHE A 123 -4.37 1.42 -7.85
N ILE A 124 -3.15 0.91 -8.02
CA ILE A 124 -2.85 -0.52 -7.84
C ILE A 124 -3.19 -1.00 -6.42
N PHE A 125 -2.84 -0.22 -5.39
CA PHE A 125 -3.20 -0.58 -4.01
C PHE A 125 -4.72 -0.54 -3.78
N LYS A 126 -5.41 0.53 -4.23
CA LYS A 126 -6.88 0.62 -4.11
C LYS A 126 -7.59 -0.54 -4.80
N ARG A 127 -7.17 -0.88 -6.01
CA ARG A 127 -7.69 -2.03 -6.75
C ARG A 127 -7.45 -3.35 -6.02
N ASP A 128 -6.25 -3.56 -5.48
CA ASP A 128 -5.94 -4.76 -4.72
C ASP A 128 -6.76 -4.84 -3.41
N LEU A 129 -7.09 -3.71 -2.79
CA LEU A 129 -7.95 -3.64 -1.60
C LEU A 129 -9.41 -3.99 -1.86
N ASN A 130 -9.92 -3.84 -3.10
CA ASN A 130 -11.27 -4.31 -3.47
C ASN A 130 -11.45 -5.83 -3.30
N TRP A 131 -10.35 -6.58 -3.23
CA TRP A 131 -10.33 -8.02 -2.94
C TRP A 131 -10.26 -8.34 -1.45
N CYS A 132 -10.24 -7.32 -0.59
CA CYS A 132 -10.27 -7.46 0.87
C CYS A 132 -9.22 -8.44 1.44
N PRO A 133 -7.92 -8.30 1.10
CA PRO A 133 -6.89 -9.22 1.55
C PRO A 133 -6.74 -9.22 3.08
N LEU A 134 -6.72 -10.40 3.70
CA LEU A 134 -6.51 -10.55 5.14
C LEU A 134 -5.01 -10.52 5.50
N PHE A 135 -4.60 -9.59 6.35
CA PHE A 135 -3.22 -9.46 6.85
C PHE A 135 -3.11 -10.02 8.27
N SER A 136 -3.07 -11.35 8.38
CA SER A 136 -3.15 -12.05 9.68
C SER A 136 -1.97 -11.80 10.63
N ASN A 137 -0.82 -11.38 10.09
CA ASN A 137 0.45 -11.27 10.83
C ASN A 137 0.94 -9.83 10.98
N LEU A 138 0.29 -8.87 10.32
CA LEU A 138 0.79 -7.52 10.16
C LEU A 138 0.63 -6.73 11.47
N LYS A 139 1.77 -6.37 12.07
CA LYS A 139 1.87 -5.63 13.34
C LYS A 139 2.15 -4.15 13.10
N THR A 140 2.91 -3.82 12.06
CA THR A 140 3.29 -2.44 11.76
C THR A 140 2.95 -2.08 10.32
N LEU A 141 2.19 -1.00 10.14
CA LEU A 141 1.78 -0.52 8.83
C LEU A 141 2.14 0.95 8.66
N LEU A 142 2.78 1.29 7.56
CA LEU A 142 3.00 2.66 7.11
C LEU A 142 2.30 2.90 5.78
N LEU A 143 1.50 3.97 5.72
CA LEU A 143 0.85 4.48 4.52
C LEU A 143 1.19 5.96 4.35
N ASN A 144 1.17 6.48 3.12
CA ASN A 144 1.18 7.92 2.87
C ASN A 144 -0.17 8.42 2.36
N GLU A 145 -0.23 9.68 1.90
CA GLU A 145 -1.47 10.38 1.59
C GLU A 145 -2.45 9.68 0.62
N TRP A 146 -2.04 8.73 -0.24
CA TRP A 146 -2.97 8.04 -1.16
C TRP A 146 -4.11 7.32 -0.44
N CYS A 147 -3.91 6.89 0.82
CA CYS A 147 -4.92 6.18 1.59
C CYS A 147 -6.02 7.09 2.17
N VAL A 148 -5.85 8.42 2.01
CA VAL A 148 -6.78 9.47 2.47
C VAL A 148 -6.90 10.59 1.43
N GLU A 149 -6.72 10.27 0.15
CA GLU A 149 -6.69 11.25 -0.96
C GLU A 149 -8.08 11.66 -1.47
N ILE A 150 -9.06 10.75 -1.43
CA ILE A 150 -10.44 10.97 -1.91
C ILE A 150 -11.43 10.70 -0.76
N ASP A 151 -11.22 9.58 -0.08
CA ASP A 151 -12.03 9.09 1.04
C ASP A 151 -11.12 8.36 2.04
N PHE A 152 -11.72 7.65 3.00
CA PHE A 152 -11.01 6.87 4.02
C PHE A 152 -11.08 5.36 3.78
N ASP A 153 -11.64 4.89 2.67
CA ASP A 153 -11.96 3.47 2.46
C ASP A 153 -10.70 2.59 2.47
N ALA A 154 -9.60 3.07 1.87
CA ALA A 154 -8.34 2.37 1.89
C ALA A 154 -7.78 2.19 3.31
N LEU A 155 -7.79 3.26 4.11
CA LEU A 155 -7.36 3.22 5.51
C LEU A 155 -8.25 2.28 6.33
N ILE A 156 -9.56 2.37 6.16
CA ILE A 156 -10.54 1.54 6.87
C ILE A 156 -10.37 0.07 6.50
N CYS A 157 -10.18 -0.26 5.22
CA CYS A 157 -9.94 -1.62 4.77
C CYS A 157 -8.74 -2.25 5.50
N PHE A 158 -7.61 -1.53 5.63
CA PHE A 158 -6.48 -2.05 6.42
C PHE A 158 -6.82 -2.26 7.89
N LEU A 159 -7.56 -1.34 8.51
CA LEU A 159 -7.94 -1.43 9.92
C LEU A 159 -8.93 -2.58 10.19
N GLU A 160 -9.80 -2.89 9.23
CA GLU A 160 -10.73 -4.02 9.28
C GLU A 160 -10.06 -5.37 8.96
N HIS A 161 -9.07 -5.38 8.07
CA HIS A 161 -8.43 -6.61 7.58
C HIS A 161 -7.09 -6.93 8.24
N THR A 162 -6.70 -6.20 9.28
CA THR A 162 -5.45 -6.41 10.03
C THR A 162 -5.70 -6.62 11.53
N PRO A 163 -6.16 -7.81 11.97
CA PRO A 163 -6.63 -8.02 13.35
C PRO A 163 -5.55 -7.91 14.44
N VAL A 164 -4.26 -7.93 14.07
CA VAL A 164 -3.13 -7.88 15.01
C VAL A 164 -2.28 -6.61 14.87
N LEU A 165 -2.79 -5.58 14.19
CA LEU A 165 -2.05 -4.33 14.00
C LEU A 165 -1.75 -3.67 15.36
N GLU A 166 -0.49 -3.39 15.64
CA GLU A 166 0.00 -2.79 16.89
C GLU A 166 0.34 -1.30 16.70
N LYS A 167 0.89 -0.95 15.53
CA LYS A 167 1.31 0.42 15.18
C LYS A 167 0.89 0.79 13.76
N LEU A 168 0.26 1.95 13.63
CA LEU A 168 -0.05 2.61 12.35
C LEU A 168 0.79 3.89 12.22
N THR A 169 1.40 4.10 11.06
CA THR A 169 2.07 5.35 10.70
C THR A 169 1.46 5.92 9.42
N LEU A 170 1.02 7.18 9.46
CA LEU A 170 0.50 7.93 8.32
C LEU A 170 1.47 9.06 7.98
N GLN A 171 1.96 9.10 6.75
CA GLN A 171 2.83 10.16 6.23
C GLN A 171 2.05 11.05 5.25
N LEU A 172 1.64 12.23 5.71
CA LEU A 172 0.87 13.22 4.94
C LEU A 172 1.79 14.37 4.51
N CYS A 173 2.50 14.13 3.42
CA CYS A 173 3.59 14.98 2.96
C CYS A 173 3.18 15.99 1.90
N GLN A 174 2.09 15.70 1.18
CA GLN A 174 1.49 16.59 0.19
C GLN A 174 0.04 16.86 0.57
N ALA A 175 -0.33 18.14 0.66
CA ALA A 175 -1.73 18.55 0.71
C ALA A 175 -2.35 18.35 -0.69
N PRO A 176 -3.58 17.82 -0.80
CA PRO A 176 -4.24 17.71 -2.09
C PRO A 176 -4.52 19.11 -2.63
N GLU A 177 -4.17 19.39 -3.89
CA GLU A 177 -4.31 20.73 -4.50
C GLU A 177 -5.76 21.27 -4.45
N ASN A 178 -6.75 20.39 -4.39
CA ASN A 178 -8.18 20.72 -4.35
C ASN A 178 -8.94 19.91 -3.29
N TRP A 179 -8.37 19.72 -2.09
CA TRP A 179 -9.09 19.05 -1.02
C TRP A 179 -10.36 19.84 -0.66
N VAL A 180 -11.51 19.29 -1.02
CA VAL A 180 -12.80 19.74 -0.51
C VAL A 180 -13.14 18.78 0.61
N GLU A 181 -13.40 19.32 1.81
CA GLU A 181 -13.88 18.52 2.92
C GLU A 181 -15.04 17.63 2.43
N PRO A 182 -14.95 16.29 2.53
CA PRO A 182 -16.02 15.41 2.10
C PRO A 182 -17.35 15.90 2.69
N ARG A 183 -18.32 16.22 1.82
CA ARG A 183 -19.63 16.71 2.27
C ARG A 183 -20.35 15.59 3.00
N GLY A 184 -20.21 15.59 4.32
CA GLY A 184 -20.80 14.58 5.19
C GLY A 184 -19.76 13.71 5.85
N PHE A 185 -19.99 13.44 7.12
CA PHE A 185 -19.18 12.54 7.92
C PHE A 185 -19.36 11.10 7.43
N TYR A 186 -18.27 10.45 7.05
CA TYR A 186 -18.28 9.01 6.86
C TYR A 186 -18.40 8.37 8.25
N ILE A 187 -19.56 7.79 8.56
CA ILE A 187 -19.78 6.89 9.69
C ILE A 187 -19.72 5.48 9.08
N PRO A 188 -18.58 4.79 9.12
CA PRO A 188 -18.57 3.40 8.67
C PRO A 188 -19.56 2.60 9.52
N SER A 189 -20.17 1.60 8.91
CA SER A 189 -21.32 0.89 9.46
C SER A 189 -21.00 0.14 10.76
N LYS A 190 -21.21 0.79 11.91
CA LYS A 190 -21.48 0.28 13.28
C LYS A 190 -20.61 -0.83 13.91
N LYS A 191 -19.66 -1.45 13.21
CA LYS A 191 -18.78 -2.49 13.79
C LYS A 191 -17.39 -1.92 14.07
N PRO A 192 -16.85 -2.08 15.29
CA PRO A 192 -15.48 -1.64 15.59
C PRO A 192 -14.47 -2.39 14.70
N PHE A 193 -13.28 -1.81 14.52
CA PHE A 193 -12.21 -2.41 13.73
C PHE A 193 -11.85 -3.80 14.28
N ALA A 194 -11.38 -4.70 13.41
CA ALA A 194 -10.96 -6.03 13.83
C ALA A 194 -9.77 -6.01 14.80
N SER A 195 -8.92 -4.96 14.74
CA SER A 195 -7.76 -4.83 15.62
C SER A 195 -8.09 -4.16 16.95
N ASN A 196 -8.11 -4.96 18.01
CA ASN A 196 -8.05 -4.47 19.40
C ASN A 196 -6.62 -4.25 19.90
N LYS A 197 -5.60 -4.47 19.04
CA LYS A 197 -4.19 -4.37 19.40
C LYS A 197 -3.53 -3.05 19.02
N LEU A 198 -4.23 -2.22 18.24
CA LEU A 198 -3.68 -0.96 17.75
C LEU A 198 -3.56 0.02 18.93
N LYS A 199 -2.32 0.21 19.40
CA LYS A 199 -2.01 1.07 20.55
C LYS A 199 -1.42 2.40 20.14
N VAL A 200 -0.64 2.40 19.06
CA VAL A 200 0.16 3.55 18.63
C VAL A 200 -0.25 3.99 17.23
N VAL A 201 -0.64 5.25 17.10
CA VAL A 201 -0.83 5.92 15.81
C VAL A 201 0.12 7.10 15.71
N GLU A 202 0.95 7.10 14.67
CA GLU A 202 1.85 8.21 14.34
C GLU A 202 1.36 8.88 13.07
N ILE A 203 1.00 10.15 13.16
CA ILE A 203 0.64 10.98 12.00
C ILE A 203 1.78 11.98 11.79
N LYS A 204 2.43 11.91 10.63
CA LYS A 204 3.52 12.80 10.25
C LYS A 204 3.04 13.69 9.12
N CYS A 205 3.05 15.01 9.30
CA CYS A 205 2.60 15.96 8.29
C CYS A 205 3.58 17.12 8.10
N ARG A 206 3.62 17.75 6.93
CA ARG A 206 4.52 18.90 6.67
C ARG A 206 3.93 20.23 7.15
N GLU A 207 2.62 20.38 7.04
CA GLU A 207 1.87 21.57 7.43
C GLU A 207 0.51 21.17 8.01
N PHE A 208 -0.23 22.16 8.51
CA PHE A 208 -1.58 21.92 9.03
C PHE A 208 -2.44 21.31 7.92
N ASP A 209 -2.95 20.13 8.19
CA ASP A 209 -3.66 19.31 7.22
C ASP A 209 -4.99 18.88 7.84
N GLU A 210 -6.09 19.34 7.27
CA GLU A 210 -7.44 19.08 7.78
C GLU A 210 -7.76 17.59 7.88
N ARG A 211 -7.12 16.76 7.05
CA ARG A 211 -7.25 15.29 7.09
C ARG A 211 -6.82 14.73 8.44
N VAL A 212 -5.86 15.36 9.12
CA VAL A 212 -5.41 14.92 10.46
C VAL A 212 -6.56 14.96 11.46
N HIS A 213 -7.41 15.99 11.39
CA HIS A 213 -8.58 16.10 12.26
C HIS A 213 -9.61 15.00 11.95
N GLN A 214 -9.86 14.73 10.67
CA GLN A 214 -10.80 13.69 10.24
C GLN A 214 -10.31 12.28 10.58
N ILE A 215 -9.02 11.99 10.37
CA ILE A 215 -8.37 10.74 10.79
C ILE A 215 -8.49 10.57 12.30
N SER A 216 -8.19 11.61 13.07
CA SER A 216 -8.29 11.56 14.54
C SER A 216 -9.73 11.26 14.99
N ARG A 217 -10.72 11.87 14.34
CA ARG A 217 -12.15 11.60 14.60
C ARG A 217 -12.53 10.17 14.21
N LEU A 218 -12.11 9.69 13.04
CA LEU A 218 -12.31 8.31 12.61
C LEU A 218 -11.76 7.35 13.66
N LEU A 219 -10.47 7.45 13.99
CA LEU A 219 -9.82 6.59 14.97
C LEU A 219 -10.51 6.61 16.35
N SER A 220 -11.02 7.77 16.77
CA SER A 220 -11.76 7.93 18.03
C SER A 220 -13.10 7.18 18.06
N ILE A 221 -13.78 7.02 16.91
CA ILE A 221 -15.03 6.24 16.81
C ILE A 221 -14.75 4.75 17.02
N TYR A 222 -13.65 4.28 16.46
CA TYR A 222 -13.42 2.87 16.26
C TYR A 222 -12.64 2.18 17.37
N ASN A 223 -11.87 2.91 18.17
CA ASN A 223 -10.95 2.24 19.08
C ASN A 223 -10.71 2.99 20.38
N ALA A 224 -11.34 2.49 21.45
CA ALA A 224 -11.05 2.89 22.83
C ALA A 224 -9.66 2.40 23.31
N CYS A 225 -8.96 1.55 22.54
CA CYS A 225 -7.66 0.95 22.91
C CYS A 225 -6.45 1.74 22.38
N ILE A 226 -6.65 2.80 21.60
CA ILE A 226 -5.54 3.64 21.15
C ILE A 226 -5.01 4.41 22.36
N GLU A 227 -3.83 4.04 22.82
CA GLU A 227 -3.17 4.64 23.98
C GLU A 227 -2.46 5.94 23.59
N GLN A 228 -1.96 6.03 22.36
CA GLN A 228 -1.12 7.15 21.92
C GLN A 228 -1.38 7.54 20.47
N ILE A 229 -1.74 8.82 20.26
CA ILE A 229 -1.77 9.47 18.95
C ILE A 229 -0.69 10.55 18.95
N ASN A 230 0.38 10.32 18.19
CA ASN A 230 1.49 11.24 18.05
C ASN A 230 1.38 11.98 16.73
N ILE A 231 1.31 13.31 16.78
CA ILE A 231 1.36 14.17 15.60
C ILE A 231 2.75 14.79 15.53
N GLN A 232 3.47 14.53 14.44
CA GLN A 232 4.82 15.04 14.21
C GLN A 232 4.85 15.89 12.94
N TRP A 233 5.61 16.98 12.98
CA TRP A 233 5.75 17.90 11.86
C TRP A 233 7.11 17.68 11.18
N PHE A 234 7.13 17.47 9.86
CA PHE A 234 8.39 17.41 9.11
C PHE A 234 9.01 18.81 9.00
N ALA A 235 10.33 18.91 9.17
CA ALA A 235 11.04 20.13 8.78
C ALA A 235 10.90 20.33 7.26
N ARG A 236 10.69 21.58 6.81
CA ARG A 236 10.48 21.93 5.39
C ARG A 236 11.52 21.36 4.42
N SER A 237 12.75 21.09 4.89
CA SER A 237 13.87 20.54 4.12
C SER A 237 13.98 19.01 4.12
N SER A 238 13.12 18.29 4.84
CA SER A 238 13.20 16.83 4.94
C SER A 238 12.59 16.16 3.70
N GLN A 239 13.28 15.14 3.17
CA GLN A 239 12.68 14.26 2.18
C GLN A 239 11.52 13.50 2.83
N CYS A 240 10.34 13.69 2.24
CA CYS A 240 9.23 12.79 2.43
C CYS A 240 9.62 11.41 1.90
N TYR A 241 9.27 10.35 2.63
CA TYR A 241 9.57 8.95 2.26
C TYR A 241 11.02 8.49 2.42
N SER A 242 11.75 9.02 3.43
CA SER A 242 13.04 8.47 3.85
C SER A 242 12.84 7.14 4.59
N PHE A 243 13.41 6.08 4.03
CA PHE A 243 13.40 4.73 4.61
C PHE A 243 14.52 4.61 5.67
N GLN A 244 14.23 3.97 6.80
CA GLN A 244 15.28 3.45 7.69
C GLN A 244 15.78 2.14 7.09
N THR A 245 17.08 2.07 6.83
CA THR A 245 17.71 1.10 5.93
C THR A 245 17.74 -0.34 6.48
N HIS A 246 18.44 -1.23 5.77
CA HIS A 246 18.40 -2.69 5.84
C HIS A 246 18.39 -3.25 7.28
N PRO A 247 17.82 -4.44 7.56
CA PRO A 247 17.96 -5.08 8.88
C PRO A 247 19.39 -5.27 9.39
N ASP A 248 20.42 -5.08 8.55
CA ASP A 248 21.84 -5.08 8.94
C ASP A 248 22.38 -3.69 9.32
N ASP A 249 21.60 -2.61 9.18
CA ASP A 249 22.03 -1.25 9.52
C ASP A 249 21.72 -0.86 10.99
N GLN A 250 21.41 -1.84 11.84
CA GLN A 250 21.25 -1.68 13.29
C GLN A 250 22.24 -2.54 14.11
N GLN A 251 23.43 -2.82 13.58
CA GLN A 251 24.55 -3.39 14.34
C GLN A 251 25.74 -2.44 14.40
#